data_AF-A0A3M7TD21-F1
#
_entry.id   AF-A0A3M7TD21-F1
#
_cell.length_a   1.000
_cell.length_b   1.000
_cell.length_c   1.000
_cell.angle_alpha   90.00
_cell.angle_beta   90.00
_cell.angle_gamma   90.00
#
_symmetry.space_group_name_H-M   'P 1'
#
loop_
_entity.id
_entity.type
_entity.pdbx_description
1 polymer ?
#
loop_
_entity_poly.entity_id
_entity_poly.type
_entity_poly.pdbx_seq_one_letter_code
_entity_poly.pdbx_strand_id
1 'polypeptide(L)' 'MDNTLELKERIHEFIDRADERTLKIINAIITSEESEEEELSPEHKAILDERLQEYRNNPTSGKFWKEVRQDLKNEYGI' A
#
# COMPACT_ATOMS: atom_id res chain seq x y z
N MET A 1 13.16 18.96 -23.59
CA MET A 1 13.11 17.71 -22.81
C MET A 1 14.52 17.48 -22.36
N ASP A 2 14.76 17.52 -21.05
CA ASP A 2 16.06 17.17 -20.50
C ASP A 2 16.36 15.73 -20.93
N ASN A 3 17.56 15.47 -21.45
CA ASN A 3 17.94 14.10 -21.77
C ASN A 3 18.24 13.32 -20.46
N THR A 4 18.29 12.00 -20.52
CA THR A 4 18.48 11.16 -19.33
C THR A 4 19.76 11.49 -18.54
N LEU A 5 20.81 11.97 -19.21
CA LEU A 5 22.06 12.36 -18.56
C LEU A 5 21.87 13.63 -17.72
N GLU A 6 21.27 14.67 -18.32
CA GLU A 6 20.97 15.94 -17.65
C GLU A 6 20.06 15.75 -16.43
N LEU A 7 19.11 14.82 -16.52
CA LEU A 7 18.24 14.47 -15.39
C LEU A 7 19.02 13.83 -14.24
N LYS A 8 19.95 12.91 -14.54
CA LYS A 8 20.78 12.24 -13.52
C LYS A 8 21.70 13.23 -12.83
N GLU A 9 22.36 14.10 -13.59
CA GLU A 9 23.26 15.13 -13.05
C GLU A 9 22.51 16.06 -12.09
N ARG A 10 21.34 16.57 -12.49
CA ARG A 10 20.52 17.43 -11.64
C ARG A 10 20.07 16.75 -10.34
N ILE A 11 19.74 15.46 -10.39
CA ILE A 11 19.33 14.69 -9.20
C ILE A 11 20.53 14.51 -8.26
N HIS A 12 21.72 14.18 -8.78
CA HIS A 12 22.93 14.06 -7.97
C HIS A 12 23.28 15.38 -7.26
N GLU A 13 23.27 16.50 -8.00
CA GLU A 13 23.53 17.83 -7.42
C GLU A 13 22.51 18.22 -6.34
N PHE A 14 21.26 17.76 -6.48
CA PHE A 14 20.24 18.00 -5.47
C PHE A 14 20.47 17.17 -4.21
N ILE A 15 20.78 15.87 -4.36
CA ILE A 15 21.00 14.95 -3.25
C ILE A 15 22.18 15.42 -2.38
N ASP A 16 23.26 15.91 -3.00
CA ASP A 16 24.47 16.34 -2.28
C ASP A 16 24.24 17.52 -1.30
N ARG A 17 23.18 18.30 -1.50
CA ARG A 17 22.81 19.45 -0.66
C ARG A 17 21.48 19.27 0.08
N ALA A 18 20.83 18.12 -0.05
CA ALA A 18 19.52 17.87 0.53
C ALA A 18 19.63 17.66 2.05
N ASP A 19 18.61 18.10 2.78
CA ASP A 19 18.50 17.82 4.21
C ASP A 19 18.05 16.38 4.47
N GLU A 20 18.22 15.92 5.71
CA GLU A 20 17.89 14.55 6.11
C GLU A 20 16.41 14.20 5.85
N ARG A 21 15.49 15.15 6.07
CA ARG A 21 14.06 14.94 5.83
C ARG A 21 13.80 14.64 4.35
N THR A 22 14.42 15.40 3.46
CA THR A 22 14.29 15.23 2.02
C THR A 22 14.90 13.92 1.57
N LEU A 23 16.08 13.56 2.08
CA LEU A 23 16.73 12.28 1.79
C LEU A 23 15.86 11.09 2.23
N LYS A 24 15.20 11.18 3.40
CA LYS A 24 14.26 10.14 3.86
C LYS A 24 13.08 9.96 2.91
N ILE A 25 12.55 11.05 2.35
CA ILE A 25 11.45 10.99 1.38
C ILE A 25 11.93 10.35 0.08
N ILE A 26 13.08 10.76 -0.45
CA ILE A 26 13.68 10.17 -1.65
C ILE A 26 13.94 8.67 -1.45
N ASN A 27 14.51 8.30 -0.31
CA ASN A 27 14.76 6.90 0.02
C ASN A 27 13.45 6.10 0.08
N ALA A 28 12.38 6.64 0.67
CA ALA A 28 11.08 5.98 0.70
C ALA A 28 10.51 5.76 -0.72
N ILE A 29 10.67 6.73 -1.62
CA ILE A 29 10.26 6.58 -3.03
C ILE A 29 11.06 5.47 -3.70
N ILE A 30 12.40 5.50 -3.58
CA ILE A 30 13.27 4.47 -4.16
C ILE A 30 12.89 3.09 -3.62
N THR A 31 12.74 2.96 -2.30
CA THR A 31 12.32 1.70 -1.68
C THR A 31 10.96 1.24 -2.19
N SER A 32 10.01 2.14 -2.42
CA SER A 32 8.69 1.79 -2.95
C SER A 32 8.75 1.30 -4.40
N GLU A 33 9.64 1.87 -5.22
CA GLU A 33 9.80 1.49 -6.63
C GLU A 33 10.67 0.23 -6.80
N GLU A 34 11.66 0.04 -5.93
CA GLU A 34 12.52 -1.15 -5.89
C GLU A 34 11.84 -2.33 -5.21
N SER A 35 10.94 -2.05 -4.27
CA SER A 35 10.02 -3.06 -3.79
C SER A 35 9.13 -3.42 -4.98
N GLU A 36 9.32 -4.62 -5.52
CA GLU A 36 8.24 -5.32 -6.19
C GLU A 36 7.12 -5.37 -5.15
N GLU A 37 6.20 -4.39 -5.16
CA GLU A 37 4.95 -4.54 -4.44
C GLU A 37 4.43 -5.91 -4.87
N GLU A 38 4.23 -6.81 -3.91
CA GLU A 38 3.49 -8.05 -4.16
C GLU A 38 2.09 -7.61 -4.57
N GLU A 39 1.93 -7.37 -5.88
CA GLU A 39 0.66 -6.99 -6.45
C GLU A 39 -0.29 -8.14 -6.10
N LEU A 40 -1.42 -7.81 -5.48
CA LEU A 40 -2.40 -8.81 -5.13
C LEU A 40 -2.71 -9.63 -6.36
N SER A 41 -2.67 -10.96 -6.23
CA SER A 41 -3.04 -11.83 -7.33
C SER A 41 -4.44 -11.46 -7.83
N PRO A 42 -4.73 -11.65 -9.13
CA PRO A 42 -6.05 -11.34 -9.70
C PRO A 42 -7.20 -11.99 -8.91
N GLU A 43 -6.97 -13.17 -8.36
CA GLU A 43 -7.94 -13.89 -7.52
C GLU A 43 -8.21 -13.15 -6.20
N HIS A 44 -7.15 -12.70 -5.51
CA HIS A 44 -7.32 -11.91 -4.28
C HIS A 44 -7.99 -10.57 -4.55
N LYS A 45 -7.66 -9.92 -5.67
CA LYS A 45 -8.30 -8.66 -6.08
C LYS A 45 -9.78 -8.84 -6.36
N ALA A 46 -10.17 -9.92 -7.06
CA ALA A 46 -11.56 -10.23 -7.34
C ALA A 46 -12.40 -10.43 -6.05
N ILE A 47 -11.84 -11.11 -5.05
CA ILE A 47 -12.50 -11.29 -3.74
C ILE A 47 -12.71 -9.95 -3.04
N LEU A 48 -11.74 -9.03 -3.11
CA LEU A 48 -11.88 -7.70 -2.52
C LEU A 48 -12.93 -6.86 -3.25
N ASP A 49 -12.98 -6.92 -4.58
CA ASP A 49 -13.96 -6.21 -5.39
C ASP A 49 -15.39 -6.70 -5.10
N GLU A 50 -15.57 -8.03 -4.98
CA GLU A 50 -16.85 -8.64 -4.58
C GLU A 50 -17.30 -8.14 -3.21
N ARG A 51 -16.43 -8.23 -2.19
CA ARG A 51 -16.74 -7.77 -0.82
C ARG A 51 -17.05 -6.28 -0.77
N LEU A 52 -16.34 -5.48 -1.56
CA LEU A 52 -16.59 -4.05 -1.67
C LEU A 52 -17.95 -3.76 -2.30
N GLN A 53 -18.33 -4.52 -3.32
CA GLN A 53 -19.65 -4.43 -3.95
C GLN A 53 -20.77 -4.85 -2.99
N GLU A 54 -20.59 -5.93 -2.24
CA GLU A 54 -21.54 -6.37 -1.20
C GLU A 54 -21.75 -5.29 -0.15
N TYR A 55 -20.68 -4.66 0.34
CA TYR A 55 -20.77 -3.56 1.29
C TYR A 55 -21.48 -2.34 0.69
N ARG A 56 -21.20 -1.97 -0.57
CA ARG A 56 -21.89 -0.87 -1.24
C ARG A 56 -23.39 -1.11 -1.37
N ASN A 57 -23.78 -2.36 -1.65
CA ASN A 57 -25.17 -2.76 -1.78
C ASN A 57 -25.87 -2.85 -0.42
N ASN A 58 -25.15 -3.24 0.63
CA ASN A 58 -25.66 -3.34 1.99
C ASN A 58 -24.59 -2.97 3.03
N PRO A 59 -24.46 -1.69 3.40
CA PRO A 59 -23.39 -1.23 4.29
C PRO A 59 -23.45 -1.80 5.72
N THR A 60 -24.59 -2.38 6.11
CA THR A 60 -24.78 -2.99 7.44
C THR A 60 -24.68 -4.51 7.43
N SER A 61 -24.34 -5.13 6.29
CA SER A 61 -24.15 -6.59 6.18
C SER A 61 -22.88 -7.08 6.91
N GLY A 62 -21.91 -6.19 7.10
CA GLY A 62 -20.68 -6.49 7.83
C GLY A 62 -20.88 -6.52 9.35
N LYS A 63 -20.01 -7.25 10.03
CA LYS A 63 -19.93 -7.27 11.50
C LYS A 63 -18.74 -6.42 11.97
N PHE A 64 -18.83 -5.87 13.18
CA PHE A 64 -17.65 -5.26 13.79
C PHE A 64 -16.62 -6.33 14.09
N TRP A 65 -15.34 -5.99 13.90
CA TRP A 65 -14.24 -6.93 14.16
C TRP A 65 -14.26 -7.53 15.58
N LYS A 66 -14.70 -6.74 16.57
CA LYS A 66 -14.86 -7.21 17.95
C LYS A 66 -15.88 -8.34 18.06
N GLU A 67 -16.98 -8.28 17.30
CA GLU A 67 -18.01 -9.31 17.27
C GLU A 67 -17.50 -10.56 16.56
N VAL A 68 -16.86 -10.40 15.39
CA VAL A 68 -16.24 -11.51 14.64
C VAL A 68 -15.23 -12.26 15.50
N ARG A 69 -14.36 -11.53 16.20
CA ARG A 69 -13.37 -12.13 17.10
C ARG A 69 -14.01 -12.87 18.26
N GLN A 70 -15.08 -12.32 18.84
CA GLN A 70 -15.80 -12.97 19.93
C GLN A 70 -16.51 -14.23 19.46
N ASP A 71 -17.13 -14.21 18.28
CA ASP A 71 -17.77 -15.37 17.65
C ASP A 71 -16.75 -16.50 17.44
N LEU A 72 -15.59 -16.17 16.84
CA LEU A 72 -14.51 -17.14 16.60
C LEU A 72 -13.97 -17.74 17.91
N LYS A 73 -13.83 -16.92 18.96
CA LYS A 73 -13.40 -17.39 20.28
C LYS A 73 -14.42 -18.34 20.90
N ASN A 74 -15.71 -18.06 20.74
CA ASN A 74 -16.78 -18.90 21.26
C ASN A 74 -16.89 -20.23 20.50
N GLU A 75 -16.68 -20.21 19.17
CA GLU A 75 -16.85 -21.36 18.29
C GLU A 75 -15.61 -22.28 18.30
N TYR A 76 -14.40 -21.71 18.32
CA TYR A 76 -13.15 -22.44 18.15
C TYR A 76 -12.21 -22.38 19.36
N GLY A 77 -12.54 -21.60 20.40
CA GLY A 77 -11.75 -21.50 21.64
C GLY A 77 -10.43 -20.72 21.50
N ILE A 78 -10.22 -19.99 20.40
CA ILE A 78 -9.04 -19.17 20.08
C ILE A 78 -9.15 -17.71 20.52
#